data_AF-A0AAW0F951-F1
#
_entry.id   AF-A0AAW0F951-F1
#
_cell.length_a   1.000
_cell.length_b   1.000
_cell.length_c   1.000
_cell.angle_alpha   90.00
_cell.angle_beta   90.00
_cell.angle_gamma   90.00
#
_symmetry.space_group_name_H-M   'P 1'
#
loop_
_entity.id
_entity.type
_entity.pdbx_description
1 polymer ?
#
loop_
_entity_poly.entity_id
_entity_poly.type
_entity_poly.pdbx_seq_one_letter_code
_entity_poly.pdbx_strand_id
1 'polypeptide(L)'
;MDVDVLISGHTHTFQAIEHDNHFFVNPGSASGAWTGTYNGDPIPSFALMDIQGPVVVTYVYQFIEGEVRVDKIEWRKDLEVHKEPPKSAVLPQSIPSSPTPQTQSVW
;
A
#
# COMPACT_ATOMS: atom_id res chain seq x y z
N MET A 1 4.87 -12.57 -0.47
CA MET A 1 5.94 -11.87 -1.22
C MET A 1 6.02 -10.49 -0.62
N ASP A 2 7.22 -9.99 -0.39
CA ASP A 2 7.45 -8.69 0.26
C ASP A 2 7.63 -7.62 -0.83
N VAL A 3 6.51 -7.22 -1.45
CA VAL A 3 6.48 -6.28 -2.58
C VAL A 3 5.34 -5.29 -2.40
N ASP A 4 5.53 -4.05 -2.82
CA ASP A 4 4.45 -3.03 -2.79
C ASP A 4 3.54 -3.11 -4.02
N VAL A 5 4.13 -3.50 -5.16
CA VAL A 5 3.44 -3.65 -6.44
C VAL A 5 3.70 -5.04 -7.00
N LEU A 6 2.64 -5.79 -7.26
CA LEU A 6 2.71 -7.10 -7.91
C LEU A 6 2.21 -7.00 -9.35
N ILE A 7 3.11 -7.25 -10.31
CA ILE A 7 2.75 -7.38 -11.73
C ILE A 7 2.61 -8.86 -12.07
N SER A 8 1.45 -9.22 -12.61
CA SER A 8 1.11 -10.58 -13.04
C SER A 8 0.61 -10.59 -14.49
N GLY A 9 0.37 -11.77 -15.06
CA GLY A 9 -0.11 -11.93 -16.43
C GLY A 9 -0.97 -13.18 -16.56
N HIS A 10 -0.84 -13.89 -17.68
CA HIS A 10 -1.51 -15.16 -18.00
C HIS A 10 -3.02 -15.09 -18.29
N THR A 11 -3.80 -14.26 -17.58
CA THR A 11 -5.26 -14.17 -17.81
C THR A 11 -5.62 -13.51 -19.15
N HIS A 12 -4.69 -12.77 -19.75
CA HIS A 12 -4.87 -11.95 -20.96
C HIS A 12 -5.93 -10.84 -20.81
N THR A 13 -6.41 -10.61 -19.59
CA THR A 13 -7.34 -9.53 -19.26
C THR A 13 -6.62 -8.49 -18.41
N PHE A 14 -6.75 -7.22 -18.77
CA PHE A 14 -6.24 -6.14 -17.95
C PHE A 14 -6.91 -6.11 -16.58
N GLN A 15 -6.12 -5.87 -15.52
CA GLN A 15 -6.60 -5.61 -14.17
C GLN A 15 -5.63 -4.66 -13.47
N ALA A 16 -6.14 -3.65 -12.77
CA ALA A 16 -5.36 -2.87 -11.82
C ALA A 16 -6.21 -2.62 -10.59
N ILE A 17 -5.81 -3.17 -9.45
CA ILE A 17 -6.56 -3.07 -8.20
C ILE A 17 -5.61 -2.77 -7.04
N GLU A 18 -6.14 -2.07 -6.06
CA GLU A 18 -5.51 -1.90 -4.76
C GLU A 18 -6.15 -2.89 -3.77
N HIS A 19 -5.32 -3.53 -2.95
CA HIS A 19 -5.77 -4.39 -1.86
C HIS A 19 -4.75 -4.35 -0.72
N ASP A 20 -5.19 -4.08 0.51
CA ASP A 20 -4.35 -4.01 1.72
C ASP A 20 -3.08 -3.14 1.55
N ASN A 21 -3.18 -1.94 0.97
CA ASN A 21 -2.04 -1.05 0.68
C ASN A 21 -0.98 -1.68 -0.26
N HIS A 22 -1.40 -2.63 -1.09
CA HIS A 22 -0.59 -3.21 -2.17
C HIS A 22 -1.29 -2.98 -3.50
N PHE A 23 -0.50 -2.75 -4.54
CA PHE A 23 -1.02 -2.51 -5.88
C PHE A 23 -0.80 -3.73 -6.78
N PHE A 24 -1.88 -4.26 -7.35
CA PHE A 24 -1.85 -5.44 -8.20
C PHE A 24 -2.16 -5.02 -9.63
N VAL A 25 -1.26 -5.34 -10.55
CA VAL A 25 -1.39 -5.00 -11.97
C VAL A 25 -1.29 -6.26 -12.80
N ASN A 26 -2.20 -6.40 -13.75
CA ASN A 26 -2.12 -7.32 -14.87
C ASN A 26 -2.27 -6.48 -16.14
N PRO A 27 -1.23 -6.34 -16.98
CA PRO A 27 -1.29 -5.49 -18.16
C PRO A 27 -2.14 -6.08 -19.29
N GLY A 28 -2.62 -7.32 -19.16
CA GLY A 28 -3.35 -8.04 -20.20
C GLY A 28 -2.41 -8.64 -21.25
N SER A 29 -2.86 -8.68 -22.50
CA SER A 29 -2.09 -9.23 -23.63
C SER A 29 -1.84 -8.13 -24.66
N ALA A 30 -0.60 -7.74 -24.89
CA ALA A 30 -0.27 -6.69 -25.86
C ALA A 30 -0.71 -7.00 -27.30
N SER A 31 -0.81 -8.29 -27.63
CA SER A 31 -1.26 -8.75 -28.96
C SER A 31 -2.72 -9.18 -29.00
N GLY A 32 -3.44 -9.19 -27.86
CA GLY A 32 -4.76 -9.81 -27.77
C GLY A 32 -4.73 -11.33 -28.07
N ALA A 33 -3.64 -12.01 -27.70
CA ALA A 33 -3.52 -13.45 -27.96
C ALA A 33 -4.64 -14.22 -27.27
N TRP A 34 -5.10 -15.32 -27.86
CA TRP A 34 -6.11 -16.19 -27.25
C TRP A 34 -5.56 -16.91 -25.99
N THR A 35 -6.44 -17.19 -25.02
CA THR A 35 -6.16 -18.07 -23.88
C THR A 35 -7.39 -18.93 -23.55
N GLY A 36 -7.16 -20.17 -23.09
CA GLY A 36 -8.23 -21.09 -22.72
C GLY A 36 -8.93 -20.76 -21.39
N THR A 37 -8.45 -19.77 -20.65
CA THR A 37 -8.97 -19.37 -19.33
C THR A 37 -9.98 -18.22 -19.39
N TYR A 38 -10.14 -17.57 -20.55
CA TYR A 38 -11.02 -16.43 -20.74
C TYR A 38 -12.09 -16.74 -21.80
N ASN A 39 -13.36 -16.52 -21.48
CA ASN A 39 -14.50 -16.88 -22.33
C ASN A 39 -14.85 -15.82 -23.40
N GLY A 40 -13.89 -14.99 -23.81
CA GLY A 40 -14.07 -13.94 -24.82
C GLY A 40 -12.78 -13.69 -25.60
N ASP A 41 -12.82 -12.72 -26.52
CA ASP A 41 -11.63 -12.30 -27.25
C ASP A 41 -10.85 -11.27 -26.42
N PRO A 42 -9.59 -11.55 -26.04
CA PRO A 42 -8.80 -10.62 -25.26
C PRO A 42 -8.56 -9.30 -26.01
N ILE A 43 -8.85 -8.18 -25.35
CA ILE A 43 -8.57 -6.85 -25.87
C ILE A 43 -7.05 -6.61 -25.81
N PRO A 44 -6.39 -6.28 -26.93
CA PRO A 44 -4.97 -5.94 -26.92
C PRO A 44 -4.69 -4.80 -25.94
N SER A 45 -3.81 -5.04 -24.98
CA SER A 45 -3.59 -4.13 -23.86
C SER A 45 -2.16 -4.17 -23.31
N PHE A 46 -1.69 -3.02 -22.83
CA PHE A 46 -0.44 -2.90 -22.07
C PHE A 46 -0.51 -1.71 -21.10
N ALA A 47 0.37 -1.69 -20.10
CA ALA A 47 0.45 -0.63 -19.10
C ALA A 47 1.80 0.11 -19.17
N LEU A 48 1.76 1.44 -19.05
CA LEU A 48 2.92 2.29 -18.77
C LEU A 48 2.80 2.82 -17.35
N MET A 49 3.81 2.60 -16.53
CA MET A 49 3.82 3.05 -15.13
C MET A 49 4.84 4.17 -14.96
N ASP A 50 4.38 5.32 -14.48
CA ASP A 50 5.21 6.42 -14.01
C ASP A 50 5.26 6.37 -12.48
N ILE A 51 6.46 6.23 -11.92
CA ILE A 51 6.68 6.02 -10.49
C ILE A 51 7.46 7.22 -9.95
N GLN A 52 6.84 7.95 -9.02
CA GLN A 52 7.41 9.15 -8.41
C GLN A 52 7.22 9.10 -6.89
N GLY A 53 8.29 8.77 -6.17
CA GLY A 53 8.25 8.61 -4.72
C GLY A 53 7.22 7.53 -4.31
N PRO A 54 6.23 7.85 -3.45
CA PRO A 54 5.22 6.88 -3.03
C PRO A 54 4.04 6.75 -4.02
N VAL A 55 4.08 7.43 -5.17
CA VAL A 55 2.97 7.47 -6.14
C VAL A 55 3.31 6.66 -7.38
N VAL A 56 2.36 5.85 -7.83
CA VAL A 56 2.40 5.12 -9.09
C VAL A 56 1.22 5.55 -9.94
N VAL A 57 1.51 6.16 -11.09
CA VAL A 57 0.53 6.48 -12.12
C VAL A 57 0.62 5.43 -13.21
N THR A 58 -0.45 4.67 -13.40
CA THR A 58 -0.55 3.62 -14.42
C THR A 58 -1.45 4.08 -15.56
N TYR A 59 -0.87 4.17 -16.76
CA TYR A 59 -1.58 4.43 -18.01
C TYR A 59 -1.82 3.10 -18.71
N VAL A 60 -3.07 2.76 -18.96
CA VAL A 60 -3.48 1.50 -19.58
C VAL A 60 -3.94 1.79 -20.97
N TYR A 61 -3.25 1.23 -21.95
CA TYR A 61 -3.57 1.37 -23.36
C TYR A 61 -4.36 0.15 -23.78
N GLN A 62 -5.52 0.35 -24.38
CA GLN A 62 -6.39 -0.72 -24.88
C GLN A 62 -6.77 -0.44 -26.32
N PHE A 63 -6.77 -1.47 -27.16
CA PHE A 63 -7.21 -1.36 -28.56
C PHE A 63 -8.65 -1.85 -28.69
N ILE A 64 -9.60 -0.92 -28.81
CA ILE A 64 -11.04 -1.19 -28.81
C ILE A 64 -11.63 -0.62 -30.10
N GLU A 65 -12.30 -1.48 -30.88
CA GLU A 65 -13.04 -1.07 -32.09
C GLU A 65 -12.19 -0.29 -33.12
N GLY A 66 -10.90 -0.60 -33.23
CA GLY A 66 -9.99 0.07 -34.17
C GLY A 66 -9.29 1.32 -33.61
N GLU A 67 -9.58 1.69 -32.36
CA GLU A 67 -9.03 2.87 -31.71
C GLU A 67 -8.24 2.52 -30.44
N VAL A 68 -7.24 3.35 -30.13
CA VAL A 68 -6.50 3.25 -28.87
C VAL A 68 -7.22 4.11 -27.82
N ARG A 69 -7.68 3.45 -26.75
CA ARG A 69 -8.20 4.10 -25.55
C ARG A 69 -7.14 4.07 -24.45
N VAL A 70 -7.10 5.11 -23.63
CA VAL A 70 -6.13 5.25 -22.53
C VAL A 70 -6.86 5.52 -21.23
N ASP A 71 -6.68 4.65 -20.25
CA ASP A 71 -7.18 4.84 -18.89
C ASP A 71 -6.02 5.24 -17.97
N LYS A 72 -6.25 6.17 -17.05
CA LYS A 72 -5.26 6.61 -16.05
C LYS A 72 -5.72 6.17 -14.66
N ILE A 73 -4.83 5.48 -13.95
CA ILE A 73 -5.04 4.99 -12.59
C ILE A 73 -3.91 5.53 -11.73
N GLU A 74 -4.23 6.07 -10.56
CA GLU A 74 -3.24 6.54 -9.60
C GLU A 74 -3.36 5.68 -8.33
N TRP A 75 -2.22 5.17 -7.88
CA TRP A 75 -2.08 4.50 -6.59
C TRP A 75 -1.02 5.23 -5.76
N ARG A 76 -1.23 5.27 -4.45
CA ARG A 76 -0.28 5.87 -3.49
C ARG A 76 -0.01 4.87 -2.38
N LYS A 77 1.27 4.58 -2.15
CA LYS A 77 1.70 3.82 -1.00
C LYS A 77 1.46 4.64 0.26
N ASP A 78 0.63 4.12 1.15
CA ASP A 78 0.59 4.63 2.51
C ASP A 78 1.88 4.24 3.21
N LEU A 79 2.64 5.25 3.62
CA LEU A 79 3.78 5.06 4.50
C LEU A 79 3.21 4.75 5.87
N GLU A 80 3.12 3.47 6.21
CA GLU A 80 2.89 3.02 7.59
C GLU A 80 3.92 3.71 8.48
N VAL A 81 3.52 4.81 9.12
CA VAL A 81 4.29 5.40 10.21
C VAL A 81 4.19 4.37 11.31
N HIS A 82 5.27 3.63 11.56
CA HIS A 82 5.38 2.79 12.76
C HIS A 82 4.85 3.61 13.95
N LYS A 83 3.62 3.31 14.39
CA LYS A 83 3.05 3.89 15.59
C LYS A 83 3.86 3.29 16.72
N GLU A 84 4.90 3.99 17.18
CA GLU A 84 5.54 3.63 18.44
C GLU A 84 4.40 3.45 19.46
N PRO A 85 4.34 2.33 20.19
CA PRO A 85 3.34 2.18 21.23
C PRO A 85 3.49 3.36 22.20
N PRO A 86 2.38 3.92 22.73
CA PRO A 86 2.47 5.06 23.64
C PRO A 86 3.41 4.68 24.77
N LYS A 87 4.54 5.39 24.89
CA LYS A 87 5.48 5.21 26.00
C LYS A 87 4.66 5.34 27.27
N SER A 88 4.55 4.25 28.02
CA SER A 88 3.77 4.18 29.25
C SER A 88 4.20 5.33 30.15
N ALA A 89 3.34 6.33 30.30
CA ALA A 89 3.58 7.47 31.17
C ALA A 89 3.34 7.03 32.61
N VAL A 90 4.26 6.23 33.15
CA VAL A 90 4.30 5.98 34.59
C VAL A 90 4.81 7.27 35.23
N LEU A 91 3.89 8.06 35.77
CA LEU A 91 4.22 9.19 36.65
C LEU A 91 5.04 8.66 37.84
N PRO A 92 6.19 9.27 38.20
CA PRO A 92 6.88 8.87 39.42
C PRO A 92 6.01 9.22 40.63
N GLN A 93 5.44 8.20 41.29
CA GLN A 93 4.78 8.39 42.59
C GLN A 93 5.84 8.84 43.60
N SER A 94 5.71 10.08 44.07
CA SER A 94 6.46 10.58 45.22
C SER A 94 6.06 9.79 46.47
N ILE A 95 6.96 8.93 46.96
CA ILE A 95 6.81 8.23 48.24
C ILE A 95 6.88 9.29 49.35
N PRO A 96 5.89 9.44 50.24
CA PRO A 96 6.01 10.31 51.40
C PRO A 96 7.00 9.70 52.38
N SER A 97 8.09 10.41 52.69
CA SER A 97 8.97 10.06 53.79
C SER A 97 8.28 10.39 55.13
N SER A 98 8.22 9.39 56.01
CA SER A 98 7.66 9.50 57.36
C SER A 98 8.34 10.59 58.20
N PRO A 99 7.62 11.30 59.09
CA PRO A 99 8.22 12.33 59.92
C PRO A 99 9.13 11.73 61.00
N THR A 100 10.33 12.30 61.14
CA THR A 100 11.32 11.96 62.17
C THR A 100 10.84 12.48 63.55
N PRO A 101 10.98 11.71 64.65
CA PRO A 101 10.59 12.20 65.98
C PRO A 101 11.54 13.31 66.46
N GLN A 102 10.99 14.45 66.84
CA GLN A 102 11.74 15.52 67.52
C GLN A 102 12.05 15.10 68.96
N THR A 103 13.33 14.93 69.29
CA THR A 103 13.81 14.91 70.67
C THR A 103 14.03 16.34 71.14
N GLN A 104 13.12 16.86 71.96
CA GLN A 104 13.31 18.10 72.71
C GLN A 104 14.41 17.91 73.76
N SER A 105 15.44 18.74 73.69
CA SER A 105 16.47 18.88 74.72
C SER A 105 15.94 19.80 75.83
N VAL A 106 15.97 19.33 77.08
CA VAL A 106 15.70 20.15 78.27
C VAL A 106 17.02 20.29 79.02
N TRP A 107 17.50 21.54 79.08
CA TRP A 107 18.58 22.15 79.89
C TRP A 107 19.79 21.31 80.29
#